data_AF-A0A265Q982-F1
#
_entry.id   AF-A0A265Q982-F1
#
_cell.length_a   1.000
_cell.length_b   1.000
_cell.length_c   1.000
_cell.angle_alpha   90.00
_cell.angle_beta   90.00
_cell.angle_gamma   90.00
#
_symmetry.space_group_name_H-M   'P 1'
#
loop_
_entity.id
_entity.type
_entity.pdbx_description
1 polymer ?
#
loop_
_entity_poly.entity_id
_entity_poly.type
_entity_poly.pdbx_seq_one_letter_code
_entity_poly.pdbx_strand_id
1 'polypeptide(L)'
;MKFAVLIDFGSTYTKMVCVNIEERKIIATDKYPSTVGHDAAVSLYQCFDAARRIIGNMNFKSALKLATSSAAGGLRMAVVGLTKSLSIESGRNASFSAGGKIVCSMAGLISEVDLETIEGSGAEILLLCGGYEGGNTHGLLHNAEVLSESKLTIPIIYAGNSSVASDIRRIFIGKGKECFLAENIIPDIGYLNIELQQR
;
A
#
# COMPACT_ATOMS: atom_id res chain seq x y z
N MET A 1 13.59 14.73 -21.58
CA MET A 1 14.06 13.46 -20.98
C MET A 1 14.06 12.42 -22.09
N LYS A 2 15.24 11.92 -22.49
CA LYS A 2 15.38 11.09 -23.70
C LYS A 2 15.14 9.60 -23.48
N PHE A 3 15.51 9.09 -22.30
CA PHE A 3 15.45 7.65 -21.99
C PHE A 3 14.60 7.35 -20.76
N ALA A 4 13.99 6.17 -20.75
CA ALA A 4 13.40 5.55 -19.57
C ALA A 4 14.11 4.22 -19.25
N VAL A 5 14.35 3.98 -17.97
CA VAL A 5 14.80 2.70 -17.42
C VAL A 5 13.66 2.15 -16.57
N LEU A 6 13.03 1.09 -17.07
CA LEU A 6 11.88 0.45 -16.45
C LEU A 6 12.37 -0.82 -15.75
N ILE A 7 11.98 -1.02 -14.50
CA ILE A 7 12.42 -2.17 -13.69
C ILE A 7 11.20 -2.91 -13.17
N ASP A 8 11.23 -4.23 -13.30
CA ASP A 8 10.22 -5.14 -12.79
C ASP A 8 10.86 -6.12 -11.81
N PHE A 9 10.60 -5.95 -10.51
CA PHE A 9 10.99 -6.92 -9.51
C PHE A 9 10.00 -8.08 -9.53
N GLY A 10 10.42 -9.20 -10.13
CA GLY A 10 9.71 -10.47 -10.09
C GLY A 10 10.29 -11.44 -9.05
N SER A 11 9.51 -12.46 -8.67
CA SER A 11 9.91 -13.46 -7.66
C SER A 11 11.14 -14.27 -8.07
N THR A 12 11.32 -14.53 -9.37
CA THR A 12 12.50 -15.24 -9.90
C THR A 12 13.55 -14.30 -10.46
N TYR A 13 13.13 -13.25 -11.17
CA TYR A 13 14.04 -12.32 -11.83
C TYR A 13 13.60 -10.87 -11.63
N THR A 14 14.57 -10.00 -11.35
CA THR A 14 14.43 -8.55 -11.58
C THR A 14 14.78 -8.27 -13.03
N LYS A 15 13.85 -7.68 -13.79
CA LYS A 15 13.99 -7.41 -15.22
C LYS A 15 14.17 -5.91 -15.42
N MET A 16 14.91 -5.54 -16.44
CA MET A 16 15.14 -4.16 -16.84
C MET A 16 14.84 -3.98 -18.32
N VAL A 17 14.20 -2.86 -18.66
CA VAL A 17 13.97 -2.42 -20.04
C VAL A 17 14.43 -0.98 -20.18
N CYS A 18 15.35 -0.72 -21.12
CA CYS A 18 15.75 0.63 -21.51
C CYS A 18 15.01 1.05 -22.78
N VAL A 19 14.34 2.19 -22.73
CA VAL A 19 13.52 2.74 -23.83
C VAL A 19 14.05 4.11 -24.24
N ASN A 20 14.22 4.35 -25.54
CA ASN A 20 14.35 5.68 -26.10
C ASN A 20 12.94 6.23 -26.31
N ILE A 21 12.57 7.26 -25.53
CA ILE A 21 11.22 7.83 -25.55
C ILE A 21 10.98 8.59 -26.85
N GLU A 22 12.00 9.31 -27.34
CA GLU A 22 11.91 10.13 -28.55
C GLU A 22 11.75 9.24 -29.81
N GLU A 23 12.53 8.17 -29.88
CA GLU A 23 12.47 7.22 -31.01
C GLU A 23 11.37 6.16 -30.86
N ARG A 24 10.70 6.10 -29.70
CA ARG A 24 9.68 5.10 -29.34
C ARG A 24 10.17 3.65 -29.52
N LYS A 25 11.41 3.37 -29.10
CA LYS A 25 12.08 2.07 -29.27
C LYS A 25 12.60 1.52 -27.96
N ILE A 26 12.44 0.21 -27.78
CA ILE A 26 13.21 -0.55 -26.79
C ILE A 26 14.63 -0.68 -27.32
N ILE A 27 15.61 -0.23 -26.55
CA ILE A 27 17.03 -0.26 -26.92
C ILE A 27 17.69 -1.51 -26.36
N ALA A 28 17.26 -1.92 -25.15
CA ALA A 28 17.82 -3.07 -24.49
C ALA A 28 16.88 -3.61 -23.42
N THR A 29 17.06 -4.89 -23.13
CA THR A 29 16.44 -5.59 -22.02
C THR A 29 17.49 -6.42 -21.30
N ASP A 30 17.40 -6.53 -19.99
CA ASP A 30 18.27 -7.41 -19.21
C ASP A 30 17.49 -8.03 -18.04
N LYS A 31 18.02 -9.08 -17.42
CA LYS A 31 17.42 -9.71 -16.24
C LYS A 31 18.47 -10.29 -15.31
N TYR A 32 18.20 -10.19 -14.01
CA TYR A 32 19.06 -10.67 -12.95
C TYR A 32 18.25 -11.53 -11.98
N PRO A 33 18.84 -12.57 -11.35
CA PRO A 33 18.18 -13.33 -10.30
C PRO A 33 17.60 -12.39 -9.23
N SER A 34 16.38 -12.67 -8.78
CA SER A 34 15.71 -11.80 -7.82
C SER A 34 16.37 -11.86 -6.45
N THR A 35 16.51 -10.70 -5.83
CA THR A 35 17.10 -10.56 -4.49
C THR A 35 16.11 -10.05 -3.45
N VAL A 36 14.81 -9.99 -3.80
CA VAL A 36 13.77 -9.43 -2.92
C VAL A 36 13.56 -10.19 -1.60
N GLY A 37 13.99 -11.45 -1.52
CA GLY A 37 13.92 -12.24 -0.28
C GLY A 37 14.95 -11.82 0.78
N HIS A 38 15.88 -10.93 0.44
CA HIS A 38 16.91 -10.41 1.34
C HIS A 38 17.13 -8.91 1.10
N ASP A 39 17.68 -8.52 -0.04
CA ASP A 39 17.92 -7.12 -0.41
C ASP A 39 17.71 -6.88 -1.90
N ALA A 40 16.55 -6.33 -2.25
CA ALA A 40 16.18 -5.99 -3.62
C ALA A 40 17.13 -4.96 -4.27
N ALA A 41 17.88 -4.19 -3.48
CA ALA A 41 18.82 -3.21 -4.02
C ALA A 41 19.94 -3.88 -4.82
N VAL A 42 20.30 -5.12 -4.48
CA VAL A 42 21.36 -5.87 -5.17
C VAL A 42 21.03 -6.05 -6.65
N SER A 43 19.86 -6.62 -6.98
CA SER A 43 19.46 -6.82 -8.38
C SER A 43 19.06 -5.51 -9.07
N LEU A 44 18.60 -4.51 -8.32
CA LEU A 44 18.37 -3.15 -8.82
C LEU A 44 19.67 -2.51 -9.35
N TYR A 45 20.75 -2.58 -8.58
CA TYR A 45 22.03 -2.00 -8.99
C TYR A 45 22.64 -2.72 -10.19
N GLN A 46 22.48 -4.03 -10.28
CA GLN A 46 22.86 -4.79 -11.48
C GLN A 46 22.11 -4.30 -12.74
N CYS A 47 20.80 -4.05 -12.61
CA CYS A 47 20.00 -3.45 -13.67
C CYS A 47 20.46 -2.04 -14.05
N PHE A 48 20.81 -1.22 -13.06
CA PHE A 48 21.34 0.13 -13.29
C PHE A 48 22.71 0.11 -13.97
N ASP A 49 23.60 -0.81 -13.61
CA ASP A 49 24.90 -0.95 -14.26
C ASP A 49 24.76 -1.44 -15.70
N ALA A 50 23.80 -2.32 -15.98
CA ALA A 50 23.42 -2.67 -17.35
C ALA A 50 22.94 -1.44 -18.13
N ALA A 51 21.99 -0.69 -17.58
CA ALA A 51 21.47 0.52 -18.22
C ALA A 51 22.58 1.53 -18.50
N ARG A 52 23.47 1.80 -17.53
CA ARG A 52 24.63 2.70 -17.70
C ARG A 52 25.55 2.27 -18.84
N ARG A 53 25.79 0.97 -19.01
CA ARG A 53 26.59 0.44 -20.13
C ARG A 53 25.94 0.69 -21.48
N ILE A 54 24.60 0.68 -21.55
CA ILE A 54 23.84 0.83 -22.81
C ILE A 54 23.69 2.30 -23.21
N ILE A 55 23.24 3.16 -22.29
CA ILE A 55 22.91 4.56 -22.62
C ILE A 55 23.99 5.55 -22.18
N GLY A 56 24.98 5.13 -21.38
CA GLY A 56 26.01 6.00 -20.80
C GLY A 56 25.57 6.72 -19.53
N ASN A 57 26.54 7.11 -18.70
CA ASN A 57 26.31 7.68 -17.37
C ASN A 57 25.48 8.98 -17.38
N MET A 58 25.76 9.89 -18.31
CA MET A 58 25.03 11.17 -18.41
C MET A 58 23.55 10.96 -18.73
N ASN A 59 23.27 10.12 -19.73
CA ASN A 59 21.91 9.78 -20.10
C ASN A 59 21.20 9.04 -18.97
N PHE A 60 21.86 8.07 -18.33
CA PHE A 60 21.31 7.35 -17.18
C PHE A 60 20.94 8.29 -16.02
N LYS A 61 21.77 9.28 -15.71
CA LYS A 61 21.47 10.27 -14.66
C LYS A 61 20.17 11.03 -14.96
N SER A 62 19.96 11.44 -16.21
CA SER A 62 18.76 12.15 -16.68
C SER A 62 17.55 11.26 -17.03
N ALA A 63 17.73 9.95 -17.08
CA ALA A 63 16.68 9.02 -17.50
C ALA A 63 15.56 8.94 -16.46
N LEU A 64 14.32 8.83 -16.96
CA LEU A 64 13.17 8.46 -16.14
C LEU A 64 13.39 7.05 -15.59
N LYS A 65 13.21 6.84 -14.29
CA LYS A 65 13.37 5.53 -13.66
C LYS A 65 12.05 5.15 -13.02
N LEU A 66 11.44 4.08 -13.51
CA LEU A 66 10.18 3.56 -12.99
C LEU A 66 10.41 2.12 -12.56
N ALA A 67 9.77 1.73 -11.46
CA ALA A 67 9.83 0.38 -10.96
C ALA A 67 8.43 -0.13 -10.61
N THR A 68 8.22 -1.42 -10.84
CA THR A 68 7.10 -2.20 -10.32
C THR A 68 7.67 -3.39 -9.54
N SER A 69 6.93 -3.87 -8.55
CA SER A 69 7.32 -5.04 -7.77
C SER A 69 6.12 -5.92 -7.48
N SER A 70 6.25 -7.21 -7.81
CA SER A 70 5.28 -8.24 -7.45
C SER A 70 5.94 -9.41 -6.69
N ALA A 71 7.22 -9.28 -6.35
CA ALA A 71 8.08 -10.39 -5.98
C ALA A 71 8.02 -10.82 -4.51
N ALA A 72 7.63 -9.92 -3.60
CA ALA A 72 7.56 -10.18 -2.15
C ALA A 72 6.26 -10.88 -1.71
N GLY A 73 5.38 -11.23 -2.65
CA GLY A 73 3.99 -11.58 -2.38
C GLY A 73 3.07 -10.35 -2.39
N GLY A 74 1.78 -10.57 -2.15
CA GLY A 74 0.82 -9.47 -1.99
C GLY A 74 1.10 -8.70 -0.71
N LEU A 75 0.96 -7.36 -0.77
CA LEU A 75 1.14 -6.45 0.36
C LEU A 75 0.32 -6.95 1.56
N ARG A 76 0.96 -7.23 2.71
CA ARG A 76 0.25 -7.79 3.86
C ARG A 76 -0.58 -6.72 4.54
N MET A 77 -1.90 -6.85 4.49
CA MET A 77 -2.84 -5.87 5.01
C MET A 77 -3.54 -6.39 6.28
N ALA A 78 -3.64 -5.52 7.30
CA ALA A 78 -4.61 -5.68 8.37
C ALA A 78 -5.85 -4.84 8.06
N VAL A 79 -7.05 -5.38 8.29
CA VAL A 79 -8.32 -4.66 8.07
C VAL A 79 -9.08 -4.55 9.39
N VAL A 80 -9.36 -3.32 9.83
CA VAL A 80 -10.15 -3.02 11.03
C VAL A 80 -11.43 -2.34 10.61
N GLY A 81 -12.57 -2.95 10.93
CA GLY A 81 -13.90 -2.45 10.58
C GLY A 81 -14.81 -2.28 11.79
N LEU A 82 -15.78 -1.37 11.74
CA LEU A 82 -16.76 -1.24 12.83
C LEU A 82 -17.70 -2.44 12.98
N THR A 83 -18.04 -3.09 11.88
CA THR A 83 -19.02 -4.18 11.85
C THR A 83 -18.50 -5.36 11.02
N LYS A 84 -18.81 -6.58 11.46
CA LYS A 84 -18.42 -7.81 10.74
C LYS A 84 -19.09 -7.92 9.38
N SER A 85 -20.40 -7.64 9.32
CA SER A 85 -21.22 -7.86 8.13
C SER A 85 -20.88 -6.92 6.98
N LEU A 86 -20.68 -5.62 7.26
CA LEU A 86 -20.49 -4.64 6.19
C LEU A 86 -19.09 -4.05 6.17
N SER A 87 -18.58 -3.58 7.31
CA SER A 87 -17.29 -2.86 7.34
C SER A 87 -16.11 -3.76 6.99
N ILE A 88 -16.05 -4.95 7.58
CA ILE A 88 -14.98 -5.91 7.28
C ILE A 88 -15.11 -6.45 5.87
N GLU A 89 -16.30 -6.85 5.43
CA GLU A 89 -16.47 -7.38 4.07
C GLU A 89 -16.04 -6.36 3.01
N SER A 90 -16.46 -5.11 3.17
CA SER A 90 -16.10 -4.02 2.26
C SER A 90 -14.60 -3.71 2.29
N GLY A 91 -14.00 -3.63 3.50
CA GLY A 91 -12.56 -3.42 3.64
C GLY A 91 -11.73 -4.57 3.07
N ARG A 92 -12.19 -5.81 3.22
CA ARG A 92 -11.54 -6.99 2.61
C ARG A 92 -11.63 -6.93 1.09
N ASN A 93 -12.80 -6.61 0.53
CA ASN A 93 -12.99 -6.49 -0.90
C ASN A 93 -12.10 -5.38 -1.49
N ALA A 94 -12.06 -4.20 -0.85
CA ALA A 94 -11.16 -3.12 -1.25
C ALA A 94 -9.68 -3.55 -1.22
N SER A 95 -9.28 -4.26 -0.17
CA SER A 95 -7.91 -4.77 -0.02
C SER A 95 -7.56 -5.79 -1.11
N PHE A 96 -8.47 -6.71 -1.44
CA PHE A 96 -8.26 -7.69 -2.52
C PHE A 96 -8.21 -7.02 -3.89
N SER A 97 -9.08 -6.05 -4.17
CA SER A 97 -9.06 -5.25 -5.41
C SER A 97 -7.73 -4.51 -5.59
N ALA A 98 -7.09 -4.11 -4.49
CA ALA A 98 -5.76 -3.49 -4.50
C ALA A 98 -4.60 -4.51 -4.61
N GLY A 99 -4.87 -5.82 -4.73
CA GLY A 99 -3.85 -6.87 -4.77
C GLY A 99 -3.22 -7.19 -3.41
N GLY A 100 -3.85 -6.74 -2.31
CA GLY A 100 -3.40 -6.98 -0.95
C GLY A 100 -3.65 -8.42 -0.47
N LYS A 101 -2.76 -8.91 0.39
CA LYS A 101 -2.91 -10.17 1.13
C LYS A 101 -3.37 -9.86 2.54
N ILE A 102 -4.60 -10.23 2.88
CA ILE A 102 -5.14 -9.98 4.21
C ILE A 102 -4.53 -10.96 5.20
N VAL A 103 -3.79 -10.45 6.18
CA VAL A 103 -3.13 -11.24 7.23
C VAL A 103 -3.85 -11.15 8.58
N CYS A 104 -4.66 -10.12 8.79
CA CYS A 104 -5.48 -9.94 9.98
C CYS A 104 -6.76 -9.16 9.63
N SER A 105 -7.88 -9.51 10.28
CA SER A 105 -9.11 -8.73 10.17
C SER A 105 -9.84 -8.69 11.52
N MET A 106 -10.17 -7.48 12.00
CA MET A 106 -10.84 -7.25 13.28
C MET A 106 -12.09 -6.41 13.12
N ALA A 107 -13.14 -6.75 13.86
CA ALA A 107 -14.43 -6.05 13.79
C ALA A 107 -14.90 -5.58 15.15
N GLY A 108 -15.53 -4.42 15.19
CA GLY A 108 -16.06 -3.83 16.42
C GLY A 108 -15.05 -2.92 17.10
N LEU A 109 -15.23 -2.74 18.41
CA LEU A 109 -14.28 -2.01 19.24
C LEU A 109 -13.05 -2.88 19.49
N ILE A 110 -11.88 -2.36 19.14
CA ILE A 110 -10.60 -3.06 19.33
C ILE A 110 -10.30 -3.11 20.83
N SER A 111 -10.09 -4.33 21.32
CA SER A 111 -9.56 -4.60 22.65
C SER A 111 -8.03 -4.67 22.64
N GLU A 112 -7.41 -4.68 23.82
CA GLU A 112 -5.96 -4.88 23.95
C GLU A 112 -5.50 -6.22 23.34
N VAL A 113 -6.31 -7.28 23.48
CA VAL A 113 -6.02 -8.60 22.89
C VAL A 113 -6.06 -8.57 21.36
N ASP A 114 -7.01 -7.82 20.80
CA ASP A 114 -7.07 -7.61 19.34
C ASP A 114 -5.85 -6.83 18.86
N LEU A 115 -5.41 -5.83 19.63
CA LEU A 115 -4.23 -5.03 19.33
C LEU A 115 -2.97 -5.90 19.25
N GLU A 116 -2.75 -6.77 20.23
CA GLU A 116 -1.63 -7.73 20.22
C GLU A 116 -1.67 -8.65 19.00
N THR A 117 -2.86 -9.10 18.62
CA THR A 117 -3.05 -9.94 17.43
C THR A 117 -2.71 -9.18 16.14
N ILE A 118 -3.11 -7.91 16.05
CA ILE A 118 -2.77 -7.04 14.91
C ILE A 118 -1.25 -6.81 14.86
N GLU A 119 -0.60 -6.51 15.98
CA GLU A 119 0.85 -6.32 16.08
C GLU A 119 1.64 -7.58 15.65
N GLY A 120 1.17 -8.76 16.04
CA GLY A 120 1.79 -10.04 15.69
C GLY A 120 1.51 -10.54 14.27
N SER A 121 0.63 -9.89 13.51
CA SER A 121 0.16 -10.39 12.21
C SER A 121 1.18 -10.27 11.07
N GLY A 122 2.23 -9.46 11.25
CA GLY A 122 3.18 -9.13 10.19
C GLY A 122 2.57 -8.28 9.08
N ALA A 123 1.50 -7.52 9.38
CA ALA A 123 0.94 -6.53 8.48
C ALA A 123 1.97 -5.43 8.15
N GLU A 124 1.93 -4.98 6.89
CA GLU A 124 2.78 -3.92 6.32
C GLU A 124 1.98 -2.64 6.07
N ILE A 125 0.65 -2.73 6.14
CA ILE A 125 -0.29 -1.61 6.06
C ILE A 125 -1.58 -1.97 6.81
N LEU A 126 -2.24 -0.98 7.40
CA LEU A 126 -3.52 -1.14 8.09
C LEU A 126 -4.61 -0.29 7.42
N LEU A 127 -5.76 -0.90 7.15
CA LEU A 127 -6.97 -0.21 6.72
C LEU A 127 -7.96 -0.11 7.89
N LEU A 128 -8.26 1.11 8.34
CA LEU A 128 -9.36 1.40 9.26
C LEU A 128 -10.56 1.92 8.47
N CYS A 129 -11.66 1.19 8.46
CA CYS A 129 -12.81 1.49 7.60
C CYS A 129 -14.16 1.27 8.30
N GLY A 130 -15.21 1.73 7.63
CA GLY A 130 -16.59 1.59 8.09
C GLY A 130 -17.16 2.84 8.74
N GLY A 131 -18.43 2.72 9.14
CA GLY A 131 -19.26 3.87 9.46
C GLY A 131 -19.68 4.59 8.18
N TYR A 132 -20.98 4.60 7.90
CA TYR A 132 -21.54 5.38 6.79
C TYR A 132 -21.58 6.87 7.15
N GLU A 133 -21.74 7.72 6.15
CA GLU A 133 -21.80 9.16 6.35
C GLU A 133 -23.01 9.55 7.22
N GLY A 134 -22.79 10.39 8.23
CA GLY A 134 -23.81 10.70 9.24
C GLY A 134 -24.12 9.58 10.23
N GLY A 135 -23.43 8.44 10.12
CA GLY A 135 -23.52 7.31 11.06
C GLY A 135 -22.67 7.46 12.32
N ASN A 136 -22.50 6.35 13.06
CA ASN A 136 -21.76 6.31 14.32
C ASN A 136 -20.26 6.59 14.12
N THR A 137 -19.74 7.58 14.84
CA THR A 137 -18.34 8.00 14.83
C THR A 137 -17.53 7.53 16.03
N HIS A 138 -18.19 7.22 17.15
CA HIS A 138 -17.54 6.87 18.43
C HIS A 138 -16.64 5.64 18.29
N GLY A 139 -17.11 4.59 17.63
CA GLY A 139 -16.31 3.38 17.46
C GLY A 139 -15.04 3.61 16.61
N LEU A 140 -15.09 4.55 15.66
CA LEU A 140 -13.94 4.86 14.81
C LEU A 140 -12.88 5.64 15.59
N LEU A 141 -13.32 6.62 16.40
CA LEU A 141 -12.45 7.38 17.29
C LEU A 141 -11.81 6.47 18.35
N HIS A 142 -12.61 5.62 19.02
CA HIS A 142 -12.10 4.62 19.97
C HIS A 142 -11.04 3.72 19.33
N ASN A 143 -11.34 3.14 18.17
CA ASN A 143 -10.38 2.27 17.48
C ASN A 143 -9.12 3.03 17.06
N ALA A 144 -9.24 4.27 16.61
CA ALA A 144 -8.09 5.10 16.26
C ALA A 144 -7.20 5.36 17.48
N GLU A 145 -7.78 5.68 18.64
CA GLU A 145 -7.04 5.87 19.89
C GLU A 145 -6.27 4.60 20.27
N VAL A 146 -6.95 3.45 20.34
CA VAL A 146 -6.31 2.16 20.68
C VAL A 146 -5.20 1.81 19.68
N LEU A 147 -5.48 1.91 18.37
CA LEU A 147 -4.49 1.61 17.33
C LEU A 147 -3.30 2.59 17.36
N SER A 148 -3.52 3.83 17.79
CA SER A 148 -2.45 4.84 17.88
C SER A 148 -1.44 4.55 18.98
N GLU A 149 -1.81 3.76 20.00
CA GLU A 149 -0.90 3.30 21.06
C GLU A 149 -0.13 2.03 20.68
N SER A 150 -0.44 1.42 19.53
CA SER A 150 0.25 0.20 19.08
C SER A 150 1.75 0.41 18.82
N LYS A 151 2.51 -0.69 18.81
CA LYS A 151 3.90 -0.76 18.38
C LYS A 151 4.06 -0.76 16.85
N LEU A 152 2.96 -0.77 16.10
CA LEU A 152 3.00 -0.76 14.65
C LEU A 152 3.64 0.52 14.11
N THR A 153 4.60 0.39 13.20
CA THR A 153 5.22 1.52 12.49
C THR A 153 4.85 1.49 10.99
N ILE A 154 3.68 0.96 10.68
CA ILE A 154 3.19 0.80 9.31
C ILE A 154 2.23 1.93 8.92
N PRO A 155 2.11 2.25 7.62
CA PRO A 155 1.11 3.20 7.14
C PRO A 155 -0.32 2.78 7.49
N ILE A 156 -1.13 3.76 7.85
CA ILE A 156 -2.56 3.57 8.15
C ILE A 156 -3.39 4.29 7.10
N ILE A 157 -4.32 3.59 6.47
CA ILE A 157 -5.33 4.16 5.59
C ILE A 157 -6.63 4.26 6.37
N TYR A 158 -7.20 5.45 6.44
CA TYR A 158 -8.55 5.67 6.96
C TYR A 158 -9.53 5.87 5.80
N ALA A 159 -10.58 5.05 5.75
CA ALA A 159 -11.58 5.05 4.69
C ALA A 159 -13.00 4.82 5.27
N GLY A 160 -13.35 5.61 6.28
CA GLY A 160 -14.65 5.59 6.96
C GLY A 160 -15.33 6.96 6.98
N ASN A 161 -16.33 7.12 7.85
CA ASN A 161 -17.13 8.34 7.99
C ASN A 161 -16.28 9.62 7.97
N SER A 162 -16.53 10.46 6.96
CA SER A 162 -15.72 11.65 6.66
C SER A 162 -15.72 12.69 7.79
N SER A 163 -16.76 12.74 8.62
CA SER A 163 -16.90 13.72 9.71
C SER A 163 -15.80 13.63 10.78
N VAL A 164 -15.20 12.45 10.96
CA VAL A 164 -14.10 12.22 11.93
C VAL A 164 -12.76 11.93 11.26
N ALA A 165 -12.66 12.01 9.94
CA ALA A 165 -11.43 11.72 9.21
C ALA A 165 -10.25 12.60 9.69
N SER A 166 -10.51 13.90 9.89
CA SER A 166 -9.50 14.85 10.38
C SER A 166 -9.02 14.53 11.80
N ASP A 167 -9.93 14.11 12.68
CA ASP A 167 -9.62 13.76 14.07
C ASP A 167 -8.79 12.48 14.14
N ILE A 168 -9.19 11.45 13.38
CA ILE A 168 -8.47 10.18 13.29
C ILE A 168 -7.05 10.39 12.77
N ARG A 169 -6.89 11.19 11.72
CA ARG A 169 -5.55 11.54 11.21
C ARG A 169 -4.71 12.22 12.28
N ARG A 170 -5.29 13.13 13.04
CA ARG A 170 -4.60 13.85 14.13
C ARG A 170 -4.20 12.91 15.27
N ILE A 171 -5.06 11.94 15.64
CA ILE A 171 -4.74 10.91 16.64
C ILE A 171 -3.48 10.13 16.23
N PHE A 172 -3.44 9.63 14.99
CA PHE A 172 -2.28 8.87 14.51
C PHE A 172 -1.01 9.72 14.38
N ILE A 173 -1.09 10.90 13.78
CA ILE A 173 0.06 11.80 13.65
C ILE A 173 0.60 12.24 15.01
N GLY A 174 -0.29 12.48 15.99
CA GLY A 174 0.09 12.81 17.37
C GLY A 174 0.92 11.73 18.05
N LYS A 175 0.84 10.49 17.57
CA LYS A 175 1.64 9.33 18.03
C LYS A 175 2.77 8.94 17.07
N GLY A 176 3.08 9.81 16.10
CA GLY A 176 4.17 9.60 15.15
C GLY A 176 3.88 8.54 14.08
N LYS A 177 2.61 8.21 13.82
CA LYS A 177 2.20 7.24 12.80
C LYS A 177 1.73 7.95 11.53
N GLU A 178 2.06 7.38 10.38
CA GLU A 178 1.57 7.86 9.09
C GLU A 178 0.10 7.48 8.91
N CYS A 179 -0.74 8.47 8.59
CA CYS A 179 -2.15 8.26 8.30
C CYS A 179 -2.57 8.98 7.02
N PHE A 180 -3.09 8.19 6.08
CA PHE A 180 -3.61 8.60 4.79
C PHE A 180 -5.13 8.54 4.82
N LEU A 181 -5.77 9.60 4.32
CA LEU A 181 -7.22 9.66 4.20
C LEU A 181 -7.63 9.24 2.79
N ALA A 182 -8.62 8.37 2.72
CA ALA A 182 -9.31 7.97 1.49
C ALA A 182 -10.80 8.27 1.62
N GLU A 183 -11.51 8.23 0.48
CA GLU A 183 -12.97 8.30 0.49
C GLU A 183 -13.56 7.13 1.29
N ASN A 184 -14.73 7.37 1.89
CA ASN A 184 -15.42 6.34 2.65
C ASN A 184 -15.81 5.19 1.71
N ILE A 185 -15.45 3.96 2.09
CA ILE A 185 -15.76 2.74 1.34
C ILE A 185 -17.26 2.40 1.43
N ILE A 186 -17.96 2.88 2.46
CA ILE A 186 -19.38 2.64 2.68
C ILE A 186 -20.05 4.00 2.92
N PRO A 187 -20.16 4.89 1.91
CA PRO A 187 -20.67 6.23 2.15
C PRO A 187 -22.15 6.22 2.53
N ASP A 188 -22.94 5.25 2.05
CA ASP A 188 -24.37 5.11 2.37
C ASP A 188 -24.77 3.63 2.52
N ILE A 189 -25.91 3.38 3.15
CA ILE A 189 -26.47 2.05 3.35
C ILE A 189 -26.78 1.41 1.99
N GLY A 190 -26.16 0.25 1.73
CA GLY A 190 -26.35 -0.48 0.47
C GLY A 190 -25.51 0.05 -0.70
N TYR A 191 -24.63 1.03 -0.46
CA TYR A 191 -23.69 1.54 -1.47
C TYR A 191 -22.24 1.32 -1.04
N LEU A 192 -21.42 0.82 -1.96
CA LEU A 192 -20.00 0.53 -1.74
C LEU A 192 -19.14 1.33 -2.73
N ASN A 193 -18.22 2.14 -2.21
CA ASN A 193 -17.23 2.86 -3.02
C ASN A 193 -15.92 2.05 -3.08
N ILE A 194 -15.93 0.98 -3.88
CA ILE A 194 -14.78 0.07 -4.07
C ILE A 194 -14.32 -0.01 -5.53
N GLU A 195 -14.88 0.81 -6.41
CA GLU A 195 -14.45 0.84 -7.81
C GLU A 195 -13.07 1.47 -7.93
N LEU A 196 -12.19 0.83 -8.69
CA LEU A 196 -10.92 1.40 -9.10
C LEU A 196 -11.24 2.67 -9.91
N GLN A 197 -10.89 3.84 -9.39
CA GLN A 197 -10.86 5.06 -10.21
C GLN A 197 -9.81 4.84 -11.31
N GLN A 198 -10.27 4.41 -12.48
CA GLN A 198 -9.46 4.37 -13.70
C GLN A 198 -9.07 5.81 -14.01
N ARG A 199 -7.80 6.17 -13.74
CA ARG A 199 -7.18 7.41 -14.20
C ARG A 199 -6.45 7.18 -15.50
#